data_AF-A0A7Y6BS64-F1
#
_entry.id   AF-A0A7Y6BS64-F1
#
_cell.length_a   1.000
_cell.length_b   1.000
_cell.length_c   1.000
_cell.angle_alpha   90.00
_cell.angle_beta   90.00
_cell.angle_gamma   90.00
#
_symmetry.space_group_name_H-M   'P 1'
#
loop_
_entity.id
_entity.type
_entity.pdbx_description
1 polymer ?
#
loop_
_entity_poly.entity_id
_entity_poly.type
_entity_poly.pdbx_seq_one_letter_code
_entity_poly.pdbx_strand_id
1 'polypeptide(L)'
;MKRTGMKRSLDRLGRIVLPKEMRDTMQIDIGDPLEFFIEGKELILRKYKSTMCVFCGYFAAETYYKEQFVCSTCATQLKHPDKSSEWFLPESEYSPTPGEKVISESIPASTTQLDDSATNNYSDVRPKTARLLQQLKETMEQHPGLAQNQIALKLGISQGRVSQLKKMLP
;
A
#
# COMPACT_ATOMS: atom_id res chain seq x y z
N MET A 1 -12.73 -18.57 -30.98
CA MET A 1 -13.54 -17.51 -30.35
C MET A 1 -14.85 -18.09 -29.85
N LYS A 2 -15.24 -17.86 -28.59
CA LYS A 2 -16.58 -18.23 -28.11
C LYS A 2 -17.55 -17.09 -28.48
N ARG A 3 -18.64 -17.40 -29.19
CA ARG A 3 -19.70 -16.42 -29.47
C ARG A 3 -20.70 -16.44 -28.30
N THR A 4 -20.74 -15.38 -27.52
CA THR A 4 -21.71 -15.21 -26.42
C THR A 4 -23.06 -14.68 -26.91
N GLY A 5 -23.12 -14.06 -28.11
CA GLY A 5 -24.36 -13.52 -28.69
C GLY A 5 -24.96 -12.33 -27.93
N MET A 6 -24.29 -11.84 -26.89
CA MET A 6 -24.76 -10.76 -26.04
C MET A 6 -24.61 -9.41 -26.75
N LYS A 7 -25.68 -8.62 -26.78
CA LYS A 7 -25.69 -7.26 -27.35
C LYS A 7 -25.97 -6.22 -26.27
N ARG A 8 -25.21 -5.12 -26.30
CA ARG A 8 -25.39 -3.94 -25.44
C ARG A 8 -25.28 -2.68 -26.28
N SER A 9 -26.19 -1.75 -26.06
CA SER A 9 -26.13 -0.42 -26.66
C SER A 9 -25.12 0.46 -25.91
N LEU A 10 -24.64 1.48 -26.60
CA LEU A 10 -23.88 2.56 -25.98
C LEU A 10 -24.82 3.42 -25.13
N ASP A 11 -24.31 3.88 -24.01
CA ASP A 11 -24.97 4.94 -23.24
C ASP A 11 -24.78 6.30 -23.94
N ARG A 12 -25.48 7.34 -23.48
CA ARG A 12 -25.43 8.72 -24.00
C ARG A 12 -24.03 9.34 -23.99
N LEU A 13 -23.16 8.84 -23.11
CA LEU A 13 -21.76 9.26 -22.99
C LEU A 13 -20.78 8.37 -23.76
N GLY A 14 -21.26 7.38 -24.52
CA GLY A 14 -20.39 6.45 -25.26
C GLY A 14 -19.77 5.34 -24.40
N ARG A 15 -20.32 5.09 -23.20
CA ARG A 15 -19.87 3.98 -22.34
C ARG A 15 -20.49 2.66 -22.78
N ILE A 16 -19.72 1.58 -22.71
CA ILE A 16 -20.18 0.20 -22.93
C ILE A 16 -20.28 -0.50 -21.58
N VAL A 17 -21.43 -1.13 -21.30
CA VAL A 17 -21.62 -1.92 -20.09
C VAL A 17 -21.18 -3.36 -20.32
N LEU A 18 -20.20 -3.83 -19.55
CA LEU A 18 -19.83 -5.25 -19.52
C LEU A 18 -20.83 -6.05 -18.67
N PRO A 19 -21.49 -7.08 -19.24
CA PRO A 19 -22.35 -7.99 -18.47
C PRO A 19 -21.62 -8.65 -17.31
N LYS A 20 -22.34 -8.92 -16.21
CA LYS A 20 -21.77 -9.54 -14.99
C LYS A 20 -21.08 -10.87 -15.28
N GLU A 21 -21.70 -11.74 -16.08
CA GLU A 21 -21.14 -13.05 -16.44
C GLU A 21 -19.75 -12.95 -17.10
N MET A 22 -19.55 -11.96 -17.99
CA MET A 22 -18.24 -11.73 -18.61
C MET A 22 -17.21 -11.23 -17.60
N ARG A 23 -17.62 -10.36 -16.68
CA ARG A 23 -16.74 -9.87 -15.59
C ARG A 23 -16.31 -11.00 -14.68
N ASP A 24 -17.23 -11.88 -14.29
CA ASP A 24 -16.96 -13.02 -13.42
C ASP A 24 -16.02 -14.02 -14.11
N THR A 25 -16.27 -14.33 -15.40
CA THR A 25 -15.44 -15.25 -16.18
C THR A 25 -14.03 -14.72 -16.42
N MET A 26 -13.87 -13.40 -16.62
CA MET A 26 -12.58 -12.76 -16.88
C MET A 26 -11.91 -12.22 -15.61
N GLN A 27 -12.52 -12.41 -14.43
CA GLN A 27 -12.05 -11.88 -13.15
C GLN A 27 -11.75 -10.37 -13.22
N ILE A 28 -12.71 -9.60 -13.72
CA ILE A 28 -12.63 -8.14 -13.83
C ILE A 28 -13.49 -7.53 -12.72
N ASP A 29 -12.83 -6.91 -11.75
CA ASP A 29 -13.49 -6.25 -10.63
C ASP A 29 -13.78 -4.77 -10.91
N ILE A 30 -14.62 -4.16 -10.06
CA ILE A 30 -14.93 -2.73 -10.18
C ILE A 30 -13.66 -1.93 -9.85
N GLY A 31 -13.20 -1.13 -10.82
CA GLY A 31 -11.98 -0.34 -10.69
C GLY A 31 -10.75 -0.97 -11.36
N ASP A 32 -10.86 -2.20 -11.86
CA ASP A 32 -9.76 -2.83 -12.60
C ASP A 32 -9.48 -2.07 -13.91
N PRO A 33 -8.22 -1.72 -14.19
CA PRO A 33 -7.85 -1.14 -15.47
C PRO A 33 -7.97 -2.19 -16.59
N LEU A 34 -8.47 -1.74 -17.74
CA LEU A 34 -8.62 -2.55 -18.94
C LEU A 34 -7.88 -1.90 -20.10
N GLU A 35 -7.30 -2.74 -20.95
CA GLU A 35 -6.57 -2.33 -22.13
C GLU A 35 -7.39 -2.62 -23.39
N PHE A 36 -7.44 -1.63 -24.28
CA PHE A 36 -8.18 -1.69 -25.53
C PHE A 36 -7.22 -1.88 -26.69
N PHE A 37 -7.51 -2.87 -27.53
CA PHE A 37 -6.79 -3.15 -28.76
C PHE A 37 -7.74 -3.08 -29.93
N ILE A 38 -7.25 -2.58 -31.07
CA ILE A 38 -8.01 -2.50 -32.32
C ILE A 38 -7.29 -3.37 -33.34
N GLU A 39 -7.97 -4.39 -33.85
CA GLU A 39 -7.48 -5.25 -34.92
C GLU A 39 -8.46 -5.21 -36.10
N GLY A 40 -8.11 -4.40 -37.11
CA GLY A 40 -8.99 -4.16 -38.25
C GLY A 40 -10.32 -3.52 -37.85
N LYS A 41 -11.40 -4.31 -37.83
CA LYS A 41 -12.75 -3.88 -37.41
C LYS A 41 -13.20 -4.50 -36.08
N GLU A 42 -12.31 -5.22 -35.41
CA GLU A 42 -12.58 -5.86 -34.14
C GLU A 42 -12.00 -5.04 -32.99
N LEU A 43 -12.81 -4.84 -31.94
CA LEU A 43 -12.36 -4.26 -30.67
C LEU A 43 -12.07 -5.41 -29.71
N ILE A 44 -10.84 -5.49 -29.24
CA ILE A 44 -10.37 -6.52 -28.31
C ILE A 44 -10.11 -5.86 -26.96
N LEU A 45 -10.67 -6.44 -25.90
CA LEU A 45 -10.52 -5.96 -24.53
C LEU A 45 -9.71 -6.98 -23.71
N ARG A 46 -8.72 -6.51 -22.95
CA ARG A 46 -7.89 -7.36 -22.07
C ARG A 46 -7.75 -6.71 -20.69
N LYS A 47 -7.55 -7.54 -19.66
CA LYS A 47 -7.17 -7.04 -18.33
C LYS A 47 -5.82 -6.36 -18.43
N TYR A 48 -5.72 -5.12 -17.99
CA TYR A 48 -4.46 -4.39 -18.03
C TYR A 48 -3.48 -5.08 -17.09
N LYS A 49 -2.43 -5.66 -17.66
CA LYS A 49 -1.29 -6.16 -16.88
C LYS A 49 -0.29 -5.02 -16.82
N SER A 50 -0.14 -4.43 -15.64
CA SER A 50 0.85 -3.37 -15.43
C SER A 50 2.23 -3.88 -15.84
N THR A 51 2.95 -3.10 -16.66
CA THR A 51 4.37 -3.31 -16.97
C THR A 51 5.26 -2.92 -15.79
N MET A 52 4.72 -3.02 -14.58
CA MET A 52 5.41 -2.75 -13.35
C MET A 52 6.23 -3.97 -12.97
N CYS A 53 7.48 -3.75 -12.60
CA CYS A 53 8.32 -4.83 -12.10
C CYS A 53 7.75 -5.35 -10.78
N VAL A 54 7.55 -6.68 -10.69
CA VAL A 54 7.04 -7.34 -9.47
C VAL A 54 7.93 -7.10 -8.24
N PHE A 55 9.23 -6.85 -8.44
CA PHE A 55 10.20 -6.68 -7.35
C PHE A 55 10.34 -5.22 -6.89
N CYS A 56 10.50 -4.27 -7.82
CA CYS A 56 10.80 -2.88 -7.47
C CYS A 56 9.65 -1.90 -7.66
N GLY A 57 8.54 -2.31 -8.27
CA GLY A 57 7.39 -1.43 -8.48
C GLY A 57 7.61 -0.33 -9.52
N TYR A 58 8.70 -0.35 -10.28
CA TYR A 58 8.99 0.67 -11.30
C TYR A 58 8.39 0.30 -12.66
N PHE A 59 7.89 1.31 -13.37
CA PHE A 59 7.34 1.22 -14.74
C PHE A 59 8.47 1.18 -15.78
N ALA A 60 9.25 0.09 -15.79
CA ALA A 60 10.24 -0.19 -16.82
C ALA A 60 10.51 -1.71 -16.93
N ALA A 61 9.46 -2.51 -16.80
CA ALA A 61 9.63 -3.95 -16.83
C ALA A 61 9.58 -4.47 -18.27
N GLU A 62 10.76 -4.66 -18.84
CA GLU A 62 11.00 -5.09 -20.22
C GLU A 62 10.96 -6.63 -20.36
N THR A 63 11.09 -7.39 -19.27
CA THR A 63 11.18 -8.85 -19.30
C THR A 63 9.91 -9.49 -18.71
N TYR A 64 9.30 -10.45 -19.42
CA TYR A 64 8.12 -11.19 -18.96
C TYR A 64 8.51 -12.62 -18.54
N TYR A 65 8.23 -13.00 -17.29
CA TYR A 65 8.55 -14.33 -16.75
C TYR A 65 7.46 -14.82 -15.80
N LYS A 66 6.98 -16.06 -15.98
CA LYS A 66 5.91 -16.69 -15.16
C LYS A 66 4.72 -15.77 -14.90
N GLU A 67 4.25 -15.14 -15.98
CA GLU A 67 3.12 -14.20 -15.97
C GLU A 67 3.35 -12.85 -15.29
N GLN A 68 4.58 -12.57 -14.84
CA GLN A 68 4.98 -11.35 -14.13
C GLN A 68 5.99 -10.58 -14.96
N PHE A 69 5.95 -9.25 -14.86
CA PHE A 69 6.95 -8.39 -15.47
C PHE A 69 8.10 -8.14 -14.50
N VAL A 70 9.32 -8.16 -15.02
CA VAL A 70 10.58 -7.93 -14.30
C VAL A 70 11.42 -6.93 -15.09
N CYS A 71 11.95 -5.90 -14.44
CA CYS A 71 12.88 -4.97 -15.08
C CYS A 71 14.27 -5.58 -15.22
N SER A 72 15.06 -5.06 -16.16
CA SER A 72 16.43 -5.52 -16.43
C SER A 72 17.34 -5.46 -15.18
N THR A 73 17.14 -4.46 -14.32
CA THR A 73 17.85 -4.33 -13.03
C THR A 73 17.56 -5.51 -12.10
N CYS A 74 16.28 -5.81 -11.84
CA CYS A 74 15.89 -6.92 -10.96
C CYS A 74 16.23 -8.27 -11.59
N ALA A 75 16.09 -8.43 -12.90
CA ALA A 75 16.49 -9.64 -13.61
C ALA A 75 18.00 -9.92 -13.47
N THR A 76 18.83 -8.88 -13.45
CA THR A 76 20.29 -9.01 -13.27
C THR A 76 20.64 -9.37 -11.83
N GLN A 77 19.95 -8.78 -10.85
CA GLN A 77 20.11 -9.12 -9.42
C GLN A 77 19.76 -10.59 -9.14
N LEU A 78 18.74 -11.14 -9.81
CA LEU A 78 18.36 -12.56 -9.67
C LEU A 78 19.41 -13.54 -10.23
N LYS A 79 20.23 -13.13 -11.21
CA LYS A 79 21.28 -13.99 -11.79
C LYS A 79 22.53 -14.11 -10.91
N HIS A 80 22.77 -13.12 -10.07
CA HIS A 80 23.91 -13.10 -9.14
C HIS A 80 23.42 -12.75 -7.73
N PRO A 81 22.81 -13.70 -7.01
CA PRO A 81 22.40 -13.48 -5.63
C PRO A 81 23.59 -13.16 -4.69
N ASP A 82 24.81 -13.57 -5.06
CA ASP A 82 26.02 -13.50 -4.22
C ASP A 82 26.74 -12.14 -4.18
N LYS A 83 26.18 -11.06 -4.75
CA LYS A 83 26.60 -9.68 -4.41
C LYS A 83 25.73 -9.06 -3.31
N SER A 84 25.04 -9.88 -2.52
CA SER A 84 24.28 -9.48 -1.34
C SER A 84 24.88 -9.96 -0.01
N SER A 85 26.18 -10.29 0.02
CA SER A 85 26.92 -10.32 1.29
C SER A 85 27.21 -8.92 1.85
N GLU A 86 26.55 -7.89 1.34
CA GLU A 86 26.25 -6.68 2.09
C GLU A 86 24.73 -6.55 2.12
N TRP A 87 24.13 -7.39 2.96
CA TRP A 87 22.97 -6.99 3.73
C TRP A 87 23.33 -5.69 4.45
N PHE A 88 23.16 -4.56 3.76
CA PHE A 88 23.24 -3.22 4.32
C PHE A 88 22.13 -3.09 5.37
N LEU A 89 22.41 -3.59 6.57
CA LEU A 89 22.20 -2.79 7.75
C LEU A 89 22.93 -1.46 7.48
N PRO A 90 22.25 -0.30 7.53
CA PRO A 90 22.98 0.95 7.45
C PRO A 90 23.84 1.06 8.71
N GLU A 91 25.12 0.70 8.59
CA GLU A 91 26.12 1.10 9.56
C GLU A 91 26.23 2.62 9.54
N SER A 92 25.99 3.13 10.72
CA SER A 92 25.98 4.51 11.12
C SER A 92 27.35 5.15 10.90
N GLU A 93 27.50 5.93 9.83
CA GLU A 93 28.46 7.04 9.81
C GLU A 93 27.87 8.26 9.07
N TYR A 94 26.93 8.92 9.73
CA TYR A 94 26.89 10.39 9.67
C TYR A 94 27.56 10.90 10.96
N SER A 95 28.82 11.30 10.82
CA SER A 95 29.55 12.09 11.81
C SER A 95 28.99 13.53 11.86
N PRO A 96 29.21 14.26 12.97
CA PRO A 96 28.16 15.03 13.66
C PRO A 96 28.27 16.55 13.48
N THR A 97 27.17 17.28 13.70
CA THR A 97 27.07 18.61 14.39
C THR A 97 25.58 18.93 14.68
N PRO A 98 25.23 19.80 15.65
CA PRO A 98 25.20 19.48 17.07
C PRO A 98 23.80 19.70 17.72
N GLY A 99 23.44 18.78 18.63
CA GLY A 99 22.23 18.85 19.47
C GLY A 99 21.22 17.79 19.02
N GLU A 100 20.83 16.78 19.80
CA GLU A 100 20.77 16.66 21.25
C GLU A 100 20.92 15.19 21.65
N LYS A 101 21.28 14.99 22.93
CA LYS A 101 21.87 13.79 23.50
C LYS A 101 20.96 12.55 23.47
N VAL A 102 21.55 11.46 22.98
CA VAL A 102 21.18 10.07 23.23
C VAL A 102 21.48 9.73 24.69
N ILE A 103 20.59 8.98 25.35
CA ILE A 103 21.00 7.85 26.21
C ILE A 103 20.06 6.68 25.93
N SER A 104 20.63 5.66 25.30
CA SER A 104 20.18 4.28 25.29
C SER A 104 20.47 3.63 26.64
N GLU A 105 19.60 2.74 27.14
CA GLU A 105 20.11 1.59 27.91
C GLU A 105 19.12 0.41 27.91
N SER A 106 19.67 -0.73 27.47
CA SER A 106 19.40 -2.11 27.88
C SER A 106 17.98 -2.62 28.11
N ILE A 107 17.66 -3.70 27.40
CA ILE A 107 16.74 -4.75 27.86
C ILE A 107 17.32 -5.39 29.13
N PRO A 108 16.49 -5.60 30.17
CA PRO A 108 16.41 -6.93 30.75
C PRO A 108 14.96 -7.43 30.80
N ALA A 109 14.84 -8.74 30.63
CA ALA A 109 13.64 -9.50 30.88
C ALA A 109 13.11 -9.25 32.30
N SER A 110 11.81 -8.98 32.45
CA SER A 110 10.99 -9.40 33.61
C SER A 110 9.52 -9.01 33.40
N THR A 111 8.70 -10.05 33.33
CA THR A 111 7.34 -10.19 33.87
C THR A 111 6.73 -8.97 34.58
N THR A 112 5.62 -8.44 34.04
CA THR A 112 4.43 -8.00 34.81
C THR A 112 3.29 -7.78 33.81
N GLN A 113 2.31 -8.69 33.78
CA GLN A 113 0.92 -8.47 34.24
C GLN A 113 0.19 -7.41 33.41
N LEU A 114 -0.65 -7.85 32.48
CA LEU A 114 -2.11 -7.87 32.66
C LEU A 114 -2.65 -6.48 32.98
N ASP A 115 -3.25 -5.84 31.97
CA ASP A 115 -4.45 -5.03 32.17
C ASP A 115 -5.25 -4.96 30.86
N ASP A 116 -6.21 -5.88 30.77
CA ASP A 116 -7.25 -6.05 29.74
C ASP A 116 -8.33 -4.95 29.79
N SER A 117 -7.94 -3.68 29.95
CA SER A 117 -8.91 -2.62 30.31
C SER A 117 -9.13 -1.53 29.25
N ALA A 118 -8.34 -1.49 28.17
CA ALA A 118 -8.38 -0.37 27.21
C ALA A 118 -8.90 -0.73 25.80
N THR A 119 -9.32 -1.97 25.55
CA THR A 119 -9.88 -2.40 24.24
C THR A 119 -11.38 -2.10 24.09
N ASN A 120 -12.04 -1.64 25.16
CA ASN A 120 -13.51 -1.66 25.25
C ASN A 120 -14.25 -0.51 24.53
N ASN A 121 -13.55 0.35 23.78
CA ASN A 121 -14.17 1.45 23.02
C ASN A 121 -13.98 1.34 21.50
N TYR A 122 -13.29 0.32 21.00
CA TYR A 122 -13.06 0.13 19.56
C TYR A 122 -12.99 -1.36 19.20
N SER A 123 -14.10 -2.07 19.41
CA SER A 123 -14.19 -3.52 19.19
C SER A 123 -14.13 -3.93 17.71
N ASP A 124 -14.38 -3.00 16.77
CA ASP A 124 -14.49 -3.29 15.33
C ASP A 124 -13.28 -2.81 14.50
N VAL A 125 -12.17 -2.45 15.16
CA VAL A 125 -10.96 -1.90 14.49
C VAL A 125 -9.72 -2.74 14.77
N ARG A 126 -8.91 -2.98 13.74
CA ARG A 126 -7.65 -3.74 13.83
C ARG A 126 -6.82 -3.28 15.04
N PRO A 127 -6.24 -4.20 15.83
CA PRO A 127 -5.61 -3.89 17.13
C PRO A 127 -4.47 -2.87 17.04
N LYS A 128 -3.73 -2.82 15.91
CA LYS A 128 -2.69 -1.80 15.66
C LYS A 128 -3.27 -0.40 15.43
N THR A 129 -4.46 -0.29 14.83
CA THR A 129 -5.13 0.99 14.58
C THR A 129 -5.80 1.53 15.84
N ALA A 130 -6.33 0.66 16.71
CA ALA A 130 -6.88 1.05 18.00
C ALA A 130 -5.83 1.71 18.92
N ARG A 131 -4.62 1.14 18.99
CA ARG A 131 -3.49 1.75 19.74
C ARG A 131 -3.10 3.13 19.20
N LEU A 132 -3.07 3.28 17.88
CA LEU A 132 -2.74 4.54 17.24
C LEU A 132 -3.83 5.62 17.42
N LEU A 133 -5.11 5.21 17.47
CA LEU A 133 -6.23 6.09 17.82
C LEU A 133 -6.13 6.58 19.27
N GLN A 134 -5.74 5.71 20.20
CA GLN A 134 -5.53 6.06 21.60
C GLN A 134 -4.37 7.06 21.75
N GLN A 135 -3.24 6.80 21.08
CA GLN A 135 -2.10 7.72 21.05
C GLN A 135 -2.45 9.07 20.40
N LEU A 136 -3.30 9.06 19.36
CA LEU A 136 -3.79 10.29 18.74
C LEU A 136 -4.68 11.11 19.69
N LYS A 137 -5.58 10.45 20.43
CA LYS A 137 -6.46 11.11 21.40
C LYS A 137 -5.65 11.79 22.52
N GLU A 138 -4.69 11.07 23.08
CA GLU A 138 -3.79 11.58 24.12
C GLU A 138 -2.95 12.76 23.60
N THR A 139 -2.43 12.67 22.37
CA THR A 139 -1.66 13.77 21.75
C THR A 139 -2.51 15.01 21.49
N MET A 140 -3.81 14.85 21.22
CA MET A 140 -4.75 15.96 21.04
C MET A 140 -5.16 16.61 22.37
N GLU A 141 -5.32 15.83 23.44
CA GLU A 141 -5.63 16.32 24.79
C GLU A 141 -4.46 17.10 25.40
N GLN A 142 -3.23 16.61 25.23
CA GLN A 142 -2.02 17.28 25.74
C GLN A 142 -1.69 18.59 24.98
N HIS A 143 -2.17 18.73 23.75
CA HIS A 143 -1.87 19.90 22.91
C HIS A 143 -3.06 20.32 22.02
N PRO A 144 -4.01 21.10 22.55
CA PRO A 144 -5.29 21.40 21.88
C PRO A 144 -5.19 22.34 20.64
N GLY A 145 -3.99 22.80 20.26
CA GLY A 145 -3.78 23.74 19.15
C GLY A 145 -2.84 23.25 18.04
N LEU A 146 -2.33 22.02 18.11
CA LEU A 146 -1.37 21.54 17.10
C LEU A 146 -2.06 21.31 15.75
N ALA A 147 -1.44 21.87 14.71
CA ALA A 147 -1.84 21.57 13.35
C ALA A 147 -1.61 20.07 13.06
N GLN A 148 -2.42 19.51 12.15
CA GLN A 148 -2.37 18.08 11.82
C GLN A 148 -0.97 17.63 11.43
N ASN A 149 -0.17 18.55 10.89
CA ASN A 149 1.21 18.31 10.52
C ASN A 149 2.16 17.99 11.65
N GLN A 150 2.04 18.73 12.73
CA GLN A 150 2.85 18.52 13.92
C GLN A 150 2.44 17.25 14.66
N ILE A 151 1.14 16.90 14.62
CA ILE A 151 0.63 15.65 15.18
C ILE A 151 1.19 14.44 14.40
N ALA A 152 1.22 14.53 13.07
CA ALA A 152 1.74 13.44 12.25
C ALA A 152 3.24 13.20 12.48
N LEU A 153 4.02 14.28 12.65
CA LEU A 153 5.44 14.19 13.00
C LEU A 153 5.66 13.53 14.38
N LYS A 154 4.85 13.90 15.39
CA LYS A 154 4.93 13.30 16.74
C LYS A 154 4.56 11.83 16.77
N LEU A 155 3.58 11.42 15.97
CA LEU A 155 3.09 10.04 15.92
C LEU A 155 3.82 9.17 14.89
N GLY A 156 4.76 9.72 14.12
CA GLY A 156 5.48 8.98 13.08
C GLY A 156 4.58 8.48 11.94
N ILE A 157 3.49 9.19 11.63
CA ILE A 157 2.50 8.81 10.61
C ILE A 157 2.27 9.93 9.60
N SER A 158 1.64 9.61 8.46
CA SER A 158 1.35 10.60 7.42
C SER A 158 0.20 11.55 7.78
N GLN A 159 0.21 12.75 7.19
CA GLN A 159 -0.84 13.76 7.35
C GLN A 159 -2.25 13.24 7.03
N GLY A 160 -2.37 12.55 5.89
CA GLY A 160 -3.64 11.96 5.47
C GLY A 160 -4.12 10.89 6.44
N ARG A 161 -3.21 10.17 7.11
CA ARG A 161 -3.55 9.17 8.11
C ARG A 161 -4.09 9.80 9.39
N VAL A 162 -3.51 10.91 9.86
CA VAL A 162 -4.04 11.70 10.98
C VAL A 162 -5.46 12.20 10.67
N SER A 163 -5.68 12.74 9.46
CA SER A 163 -7.01 13.20 9.02
C SER A 163 -8.07 12.09 9.03
N GLN A 164 -7.70 10.88 8.57
CA GLN A 164 -8.59 9.71 8.63
C GLN A 164 -8.91 9.27 10.05
N LEU A 165 -7.90 9.21 10.93
CA LEU A 165 -8.08 8.79 12.32
C LEU A 165 -8.90 9.81 13.11
N LYS A 166 -8.73 11.12 12.85
CA LYS A 166 -9.57 12.17 13.43
C LYS A 166 -11.06 12.04 13.06
N LYS A 167 -11.39 11.52 11.87
CA LYS A 167 -12.78 11.26 11.44
C LYS A 167 -13.39 10.01 12.09
N MET A 168 -12.54 9.14 12.63
CA MET A 168 -12.98 7.92 13.30
C MET A 168 -13.31 8.20 14.77
N LEU A 169 -12.57 9.12 15.42
CA LEU A 169 -12.86 9.54 16.80
C LEU A 169 -14.33 10.01 16.94
N PRO A 170 -15.07 9.52 17.96
CA PRO A 170 -16.45 9.91 18.22
C PRO A 170 -16.57 11.37 18.71
#